data_AF-A0A6P6VW45-F1
#
_entry.id   AF-A0A6P6VW45-F1
#
_cell.length_a   1.000
_cell.length_b   1.000
_cell.length_c   1.000
_cell.angle_alpha   90.00
_cell.angle_beta   90.00
_cell.angle_gamma   90.00
#
_symmetry.space_group_name_H-M   'P 1'
#
loop_
_entity.id
_entity.type
_entity.pdbx_description
1 polymer ?
#
loop_
_entity_poly.entity_id
_entity_poly.type
_entity_poly.pdbx_seq_one_letter_code
_entity_poly.pdbx_strand_id
1 'polypeptide(L)'
;MVKFHFDDIIEVQDVNVEGKKYDKVSRVDAKSEDGEIYMQLDVNSELYPMHPKEKYRMVLSETLNLDGTAVTSHSEAKQKSLADKFEYVMHGLLYKISEEKAKAGVKVVVYISFGGLQLMVRGAPIKMHRYKVDQRLFLLLRKI
;
A
#
# COMPACT_ATOMS: atom_id res chain seq x y z
N MET A 1 -19.08 -0.30 8.55
CA MET A 1 -18.32 -1.36 7.84
C MET A 1 -17.15 -0.67 7.16
N VAL A 2 -15.92 -1.14 7.41
CA VAL A 2 -14.72 -0.48 6.86
C VAL A 2 -14.73 -0.55 5.34
N LYS A 3 -14.44 0.59 4.70
CA LYS A 3 -14.40 0.71 3.25
C LYS A 3 -12.95 0.86 2.78
N PHE A 4 -12.36 -0.21 2.27
CA PHE A 4 -10.96 -0.20 1.82
C PHE A 4 -10.78 0.55 0.51
N HIS A 5 -9.73 1.37 0.39
CA HIS A 5 -9.31 2.02 -0.85
C HIS A 5 -8.70 1.02 -1.84
N PHE A 6 -8.06 -0.01 -1.29
CA PHE A 6 -7.51 -1.15 -2.00
C PHE A 6 -7.61 -2.37 -1.08
N ASP A 7 -8.00 -3.52 -1.62
CA ASP A 7 -7.98 -4.82 -0.95
C ASP A 7 -7.85 -5.88 -2.04
N ASP A 8 -6.61 -6.30 -2.30
CA ASP A 8 -6.30 -7.24 -3.37
C ASP A 8 -5.03 -8.05 -3.04
N ILE A 9 -4.82 -9.12 -3.82
CA ILE A 9 -3.58 -9.88 -3.84
C ILE A 9 -2.59 -9.20 -4.79
N ILE A 10 -1.39 -8.99 -4.30
CA ILE A 10 -0.27 -8.48 -5.07
C ILE A 10 0.81 -9.57 -5.19
N GLU A 11 1.41 -9.67 -6.36
CA GLU A 11 2.54 -10.55 -6.62
C GLU A 11 3.81 -9.72 -6.81
N VAL A 12 4.83 -10.03 -6.03
CA VAL A 12 6.14 -9.39 -6.14
C VAL A 12 6.79 -9.81 -7.45
N GLN A 13 7.09 -8.84 -8.30
CA GLN A 13 7.78 -9.06 -9.57
C GLN A 13 9.28 -9.02 -9.38
N ASP A 14 9.77 -8.00 -8.66
CA ASP A 14 11.19 -7.79 -8.45
C ASP A 14 11.42 -6.97 -7.16
N VAL A 15 12.67 -6.96 -6.68
CA VAL A 15 13.09 -6.25 -5.49
C VAL A 15 14.44 -5.58 -5.76
N ASN A 16 14.50 -4.25 -5.58
CA ASN A 16 15.67 -3.43 -5.83
C ASN A 16 16.19 -3.53 -7.27
N VAL A 17 15.33 -3.32 -8.27
CA VAL A 17 15.69 -3.35 -9.71
C VAL A 17 16.88 -2.43 -10.04
N GLU A 18 16.98 -1.28 -9.36
CA GLU A 18 18.09 -0.33 -9.50
C GLU A 18 19.33 -0.67 -8.65
N GLY A 19 19.39 -1.87 -8.08
CA GLY A 19 20.37 -2.28 -7.09
C GLY A 19 20.01 -1.88 -5.67
N LYS A 20 20.60 -2.58 -4.69
CA LYS A 20 20.37 -2.33 -3.27
C LYS A 20 21.10 -1.06 -2.83
N LYS A 21 20.34 0.00 -2.53
CA LYS A 21 20.87 1.30 -2.06
C LYS A 21 20.89 1.45 -0.53
N TYR A 22 20.04 0.70 0.17
CA TYR A 22 19.88 0.79 1.62
C TYR A 22 19.95 -0.60 2.24
N ASP A 23 20.55 -0.71 3.43
CA ASP A 23 20.75 -2.01 4.08
C ASP A 23 19.45 -2.64 4.57
N LYS A 24 18.57 -1.80 5.14
CA LYS A 24 17.35 -2.18 5.86
C LYS A 24 16.06 -1.81 5.12
N VAL A 25 16.16 -1.22 3.93
CA VAL A 25 15.01 -0.84 3.11
C VAL A 25 15.17 -1.47 1.75
N SER A 26 14.11 -2.10 1.27
CA SER A 26 14.04 -2.60 -0.09
C SER A 26 12.86 -1.98 -0.83
N ARG A 27 13.08 -1.70 -2.11
CA ARG A 27 12.06 -1.22 -3.04
C ARG A 27 11.48 -2.41 -3.79
N VAL A 28 10.21 -2.69 -3.55
CA VAL A 28 9.49 -3.84 -4.08
C VAL A 28 8.63 -3.38 -5.25
N ASP A 29 8.80 -4.04 -6.39
CA ASP A 29 7.94 -3.86 -7.56
C ASP A 29 6.92 -4.99 -7.59
N ALA A 30 5.63 -4.66 -7.58
CA ALA A 30 4.55 -5.63 -7.52
C ALA A 30 3.40 -5.28 -8.47
N LYS A 31 2.57 -6.28 -8.78
CA LYS A 31 1.34 -6.12 -9.56
C LYS A 31 0.16 -6.78 -8.86
N SER A 32 -1.04 -6.26 -9.06
CA SER A 32 -2.28 -6.96 -8.70
C SER A 32 -2.41 -8.27 -9.49
N GLU A 33 -3.18 -9.22 -8.97
CA GLU A 33 -3.39 -10.52 -9.60
C GLU A 33 -4.02 -10.40 -11.01
N ASP A 34 -4.87 -9.39 -11.24
CA ASP A 34 -5.43 -9.08 -12.56
C ASP A 34 -4.47 -8.31 -13.49
N GLY A 35 -3.31 -7.89 -12.98
CA GLY A 35 -2.29 -7.14 -13.73
C GLY A 35 -2.64 -5.68 -14.03
N GLU A 36 -3.81 -5.19 -13.61
CA GLU A 36 -4.30 -3.85 -13.93
C GLU A 36 -3.64 -2.76 -13.06
N ILE A 37 -3.21 -3.12 -11.86
CA ILE A 37 -2.55 -2.23 -10.91
C ILE A 37 -1.10 -2.64 -10.79
N TYR A 38 -0.22 -1.67 -11.01
CA TYR A 38 1.20 -1.77 -10.72
C TYR A 38 1.51 -0.92 -9.49
N MET A 39 2.46 -1.37 -8.68
CA MET A 39 2.90 -0.61 -7.52
C MET A 39 4.39 -0.79 -7.25
N GLN A 40 4.96 0.25 -6.65
CA GLN A 40 6.32 0.25 -6.16
C GLN A 40 6.29 0.68 -4.70
N LEU A 41 6.77 -0.18 -3.81
CA LEU A 41 6.63 -0.04 -2.37
C LEU A 41 8.00 -0.16 -1.69
N ASP A 42 8.36 0.83 -0.88
CA ASP A 42 9.50 0.73 0.03
C ASP A 42 9.05 0.02 1.32
N VAL A 43 9.76 -1.05 1.70
CA VAL A 43 9.51 -1.82 2.93
C VAL A 43 10.78 -1.89 3.79
N ASN A 44 10.59 -1.96 5.11
CA ASN A 44 11.69 -2.32 6.00
C ASN A 44 12.00 -3.81 5.82
N SER A 45 13.05 -4.12 5.05
CA SER A 45 13.41 -5.48 4.67
C SER A 45 14.08 -6.28 5.79
N GLU A 46 14.48 -5.64 6.89
CA GLU A 46 14.93 -6.33 8.10
C GLU A 46 13.75 -6.92 8.89
N LEU A 47 12.62 -6.19 8.92
CA LEU A 47 11.42 -6.61 9.64
C LEU A 47 10.50 -7.48 8.79
N TYR A 48 10.36 -7.17 7.52
CA TYR A 48 9.41 -7.85 6.62
C TYR A 48 10.04 -8.09 5.25
N PRO A 49 10.87 -9.15 5.12
CA PRO A 49 11.54 -9.46 3.85
C PRO A 49 10.51 -9.96 2.83
N MET A 50 10.56 -9.39 1.62
CA MET A 50 9.72 -9.78 0.49
C MET A 50 10.62 -10.24 -0.66
N HIS A 51 10.20 -11.29 -1.37
CA HIS A 51 10.97 -11.90 -2.46
C HIS A 51 10.13 -12.00 -3.74
N PRO A 52 10.78 -12.00 -4.93
CA PRO A 52 10.10 -12.24 -6.19
C PRO A 52 9.24 -13.51 -6.19
N LYS A 53 8.09 -13.45 -6.87
CA LYS A 53 7.05 -14.49 -7.00
C LYS A 53 6.24 -14.78 -5.72
N GLU A 54 6.55 -14.12 -4.61
CA GLU A 54 5.71 -14.22 -3.41
C GLU A 54 4.44 -13.37 -3.57
N LYS A 55 3.35 -13.87 -2.99
CA LYS A 55 2.04 -13.21 -2.99
C LYS A 55 1.71 -12.66 -1.62
N TYR A 56 1.12 -11.47 -1.60
CA TYR A 56 0.72 -10.77 -0.38
C TYR A 56 -0.69 -10.23 -0.55
N ARG A 57 -1.51 -10.34 0.48
CA ARG A 57 -2.74 -9.54 0.56
C ARG A 57 -2.36 -8.14 1.02
N MET A 58 -2.68 -7.15 0.21
CA MET A 58 -2.47 -5.74 0.53
C MET A 58 -3.78 -5.01 0.71
N VAL A 59 -3.88 -4.23 1.78
CA VAL A 59 -5.03 -3.38 2.08
C VAL A 59 -4.59 -1.94 2.31
N LEU A 60 -5.34 -0.99 1.74
CA LEU A 60 -5.25 0.44 2.05
C LEU A 60 -6.55 0.91 2.71
N SER A 61 -6.46 1.51 3.90
CA SER A 61 -7.62 1.96 4.69
C SER A 61 -7.37 3.31 5.36
N GLU A 62 -8.40 4.13 5.58
CA GLU A 62 -8.29 5.37 6.39
C GLU A 62 -8.28 5.08 7.90
N THR A 63 -8.71 3.88 8.31
CA THR A 63 -8.80 3.49 9.72
C THR A 63 -8.47 2.02 9.94
N LEU A 64 -8.05 1.71 11.17
CA LEU A 64 -7.86 0.35 11.67
C LEU A 64 -9.09 -0.19 12.42
N ASN A 65 -10.03 0.68 12.77
CA ASN A 65 -11.22 0.30 13.54
C ASN A 65 -12.20 -0.46 12.63
N LEU A 66 -12.69 -1.61 13.10
CA LEU A 66 -13.58 -2.51 12.34
C LEU A 66 -14.94 -1.89 12.01
N ASP A 67 -15.38 -0.89 12.79
CA ASP A 67 -16.63 -0.18 12.57
C ASP A 67 -16.52 0.90 11.47
N GLY A 68 -15.31 1.39 11.20
CA GLY A 68 -15.02 2.46 10.25
C GLY A 68 -14.81 3.83 10.90
N THR A 69 -14.79 3.93 12.23
CA THR A 69 -14.52 5.19 12.95
C THR A 69 -13.05 5.59 12.82
N ALA A 70 -12.75 6.89 12.93
CA ALA A 70 -11.37 7.37 12.88
C ALA A 70 -10.57 6.88 14.11
N VAL A 71 -9.27 6.66 13.93
CA VAL A 71 -8.35 6.35 15.04
C VAL A 71 -8.10 7.64 15.81
N THR A 72 -8.78 7.84 16.95
CA THR A 72 -8.73 9.07 17.75
C THR A 72 -7.69 9.04 18.88
N SER A 73 -7.17 7.86 19.24
CA SER A 73 -6.06 7.70 20.20
C SER A 73 -5.42 6.31 20.08
N HIS A 74 -4.13 6.20 20.43
CA HIS A 74 -3.48 4.93 20.76
C HIS A 74 -4.02 4.44 22.12
N SER A 75 -5.31 4.12 22.19
CA SER A 75 -5.90 3.59 23.41
C SER A 75 -5.33 2.20 23.69
N GLU A 76 -4.78 2.00 24.89
CA GLU A 76 -4.16 0.75 25.36
C GLU A 76 -5.17 -0.41 25.51
N ALA A 77 -6.46 -0.13 25.32
CA ALA A 77 -7.49 -1.15 25.30
C ALA A 77 -7.34 -2.00 24.02
N LYS A 78 -7.03 -3.30 24.18
CA LYS A 78 -7.02 -4.32 23.12
C LYS A 78 -8.40 -4.49 22.46
N GLN A 79 -8.89 -3.47 21.76
CA GLN A 79 -10.00 -3.62 20.84
C GLN A 79 -9.48 -4.36 19.61
N LYS A 80 -10.21 -5.40 19.20
CA LYS A 80 -9.92 -6.12 17.96
C LYS A 80 -9.86 -5.14 16.80
N SER A 81 -8.76 -5.15 16.08
CA SER A 81 -8.51 -4.20 14.99
C SER A 81 -8.30 -4.94 13.66
N LEU A 82 -8.28 -4.20 12.56
CA LEU A 82 -7.82 -4.76 11.29
C LEU A 82 -6.37 -5.25 11.38
N ALA A 83 -5.52 -4.56 12.14
CA ALA A 83 -4.10 -4.88 12.24
C ALA A 83 -3.86 -6.29 12.78
N ASP A 84 -4.74 -6.83 13.63
CA ASP A 84 -4.61 -8.19 14.20
C ASP A 84 -4.62 -9.30 13.14
N LYS A 85 -5.06 -8.99 11.92
CA LYS A 85 -5.13 -9.93 10.79
C LYS A 85 -3.98 -9.78 9.80
N PHE A 86 -3.05 -8.85 10.02
CA PHE A 86 -1.95 -8.53 9.13
C PHE A 86 -0.63 -8.57 9.89
N GLU A 87 0.46 -8.75 9.15
CA GLU A 87 1.80 -8.97 9.71
C GLU A 87 2.62 -7.68 9.71
N TYR A 88 2.33 -6.80 8.76
CA TYR A 88 3.05 -5.55 8.58
C TYR A 88 2.07 -4.40 8.34
N VAL A 89 2.21 -3.32 9.11
CA VAL A 89 1.33 -2.16 9.07
C VAL A 89 2.16 -0.88 9.00
N MET A 90 1.79 0.02 8.10
CA MET A 90 2.36 1.37 8.01
C MET A 90 1.26 2.41 8.01
N HIS A 91 1.55 3.62 8.52
CA HIS A 91 0.63 4.76 8.48
C HIS A 91 1.31 5.95 7.80
N GLY A 92 0.62 6.54 6.83
CA GLY A 92 1.21 7.50 5.91
C GLY A 92 0.23 8.50 5.34
N LEU A 93 0.77 9.44 4.56
CA LEU A 93 0.03 10.54 3.94
C LEU A 93 0.08 10.40 2.42
N LEU A 94 -1.09 10.46 1.79
CA LEU A 94 -1.21 10.63 0.35
C LEU A 94 -0.89 12.07 -0.01
N TYR A 95 0.28 12.30 -0.63
CA TYR A 95 0.78 13.66 -0.87
C TYR A 95 0.67 14.09 -2.33
N LYS A 96 0.47 13.16 -3.28
CA LYS A 96 0.40 13.48 -4.70
C LYS A 96 -0.47 12.49 -5.46
N ILE A 97 -1.29 13.03 -6.36
CA ILE A 97 -1.99 12.28 -7.41
C ILE A 97 -1.60 12.92 -8.75
N SER A 98 -1.27 12.12 -9.75
CA SER A 98 -0.96 12.58 -11.10
C SER A 98 -1.63 11.72 -12.14
N GLU A 99 -1.89 12.30 -13.30
CA GLU A 99 -2.39 11.58 -14.47
C GLU A 99 -1.27 11.36 -15.48
N GLU A 100 -1.16 10.13 -15.99
CA GLU A 100 -0.25 9.77 -17.07
C GLU A 100 -1.05 9.36 -18.30
N LYS A 101 -0.74 10.00 -19.44
CA LYS A 101 -1.27 9.57 -20.74
C LYS A 101 -0.42 8.42 -21.25
N ALA A 102 -0.94 7.19 -21.19
CA ALA A 102 -0.32 6.03 -21.80
C ALA A 102 -0.96 5.75 -23.17
N LYS A 103 -0.27 4.97 -24.02
CA LYS A 103 -0.80 4.55 -25.33
C LYS A 103 -2.13 3.77 -25.22
N ALA A 104 -2.36 3.10 -24.09
CA ALA A 104 -3.57 2.33 -23.78
C ALA A 104 -4.65 3.12 -23.04
N GLY A 105 -4.50 4.46 -22.92
CA GLY A 105 -5.44 5.33 -22.21
C GLY A 105 -4.82 6.09 -21.04
N VAL A 106 -5.66 6.83 -20.31
CA VAL A 106 -5.23 7.60 -19.12
C VAL A 106 -5.06 6.64 -17.94
N LYS A 107 -3.89 6.70 -17.28
CA LYS A 107 -3.65 6.05 -15.99
C LYS A 107 -3.52 7.11 -14.90
N VAL A 108 -4.00 6.78 -13.70
CA VAL A 108 -3.81 7.60 -12.51
C VAL A 108 -2.69 6.98 -11.67
N VAL A 109 -1.82 7.84 -11.17
CA VAL A 109 -0.71 7.48 -10.28
C VAL A 109 -0.91 8.18 -8.95
N VAL A 110 -0.91 7.40 -7.88
CA VAL A 110 -1.07 7.84 -6.50
C VAL A 110 0.24 7.63 -5.76
N TYR A 111 0.68 8.64 -5.03
CA TYR A 111 1.88 8.59 -4.19
C TYR A 111 1.53 8.78 -2.73
N ILE A 112 1.99 7.84 -1.90
CA ILE A 112 1.77 7.81 -0.45
C ILE A 112 3.13 7.70 0.23
N SER A 113 3.35 8.50 1.27
CA SER A 113 4.58 8.50 2.07
C SER A 113 4.29 8.00 3.49
N PHE A 114 4.98 6.95 3.90
CA PHE A 114 4.92 6.35 5.24
C PHE A 114 6.16 6.74 6.04
N GLY A 115 6.26 8.03 6.40
CA GLY A 115 7.40 8.55 7.16
C GLY A 115 8.72 8.50 6.39
N GLY A 116 8.68 8.59 5.06
CA GLY A 116 9.86 8.51 4.18
C GLY A 116 9.85 7.29 3.26
N LEU A 117 9.25 6.17 3.68
CA LEU A 117 9.03 5.00 2.83
C LEU A 117 7.94 5.31 1.80
N GLN A 118 8.24 5.17 0.52
CA GLN A 118 7.32 5.54 -0.55
C GLN A 118 6.46 4.37 -1.03
N LEU A 119 5.22 4.68 -1.40
CA LEU A 119 4.36 3.82 -2.20
C LEU A 119 3.87 4.61 -3.40
N MET A 120 4.10 4.07 -4.59
CA MET A 120 3.48 4.52 -5.82
C MET A 120 2.52 3.44 -6.29
N VAL A 121 1.27 3.82 -6.57
CA VAL A 121 0.25 2.93 -7.15
C VAL A 121 -0.23 3.51 -8.47
N ARG A 122 -0.22 2.70 -9.52
CA ARG A 122 -0.59 3.09 -10.88
C ARG A 122 -1.67 2.17 -11.43
N GLY A 123 -2.77 2.74 -11.90
CA GLY A 123 -3.88 1.96 -12.46
C GLY A 123 -4.92 2.81 -13.19
N ALA A 124 -6.02 2.18 -13.59
CA ALA A 124 -7.11 2.85 -14.29
C ALA A 124 -7.85 3.85 -13.38
N PRO A 125 -8.35 4.99 -13.92
CA PRO A 125 -9.04 6.02 -13.13
C PRO A 125 -10.22 5.50 -12.30
N ILE A 126 -10.95 4.51 -12.83
CA ILE A 126 -12.10 3.91 -12.14
C ILE A 126 -11.71 3.23 -10.83
N LYS A 127 -10.49 2.69 -10.72
CA LYS A 127 -9.98 2.09 -9.48
C LYS A 127 -9.40 3.14 -8.52
N MET A 128 -9.10 4.34 -9.01
CA MET A 128 -8.41 5.39 -8.24
C MET A 128 -9.31 6.54 -7.76
N HIS A 129 -10.60 6.56 -8.13
CA HIS A 129 -11.54 7.66 -7.84
C HIS A 129 -11.72 8.02 -6.35
N ARG A 130 -11.31 7.15 -5.43
CA ARG A 130 -11.49 7.34 -3.99
C ARG A 130 -10.31 8.03 -3.31
N TYR A 131 -9.16 8.06 -3.97
CA TYR A 131 -7.96 8.69 -3.45
C TYR A 131 -8.07 10.21 -3.56
N LYS A 132 -7.68 10.89 -2.48
CA LYS A 132 -7.62 12.35 -2.37
C LYS A 132 -6.31 12.74 -1.71
N VAL A 133 -5.75 13.87 -2.17
CA VAL A 133 -4.57 14.46 -1.54
C VAL A 133 -4.88 14.81 -0.08
N ASP A 134 -3.87 14.72 0.77
CA ASP A 134 -3.90 14.92 2.22
C ASP A 134 -4.69 13.86 3.02
N GLN A 135 -5.07 12.74 2.39
CA GLN A 135 -5.61 11.58 3.10
C GLN A 135 -4.53 10.84 3.87
N ARG A 136 -4.86 10.51 5.12
CA ARG A 136 -4.06 9.60 5.94
C ARG A 136 -4.52 8.16 5.72
N LEU A 137 -3.59 7.29 5.37
CA LEU A 137 -3.86 5.90 5.01
C LEU A 137 -2.97 4.94 5.80
N PHE A 138 -3.56 3.83 6.18
CA PHE A 138 -2.89 2.64 6.68
C PHE A 138 -2.67 1.67 5.53
N LEU A 139 -1.42 1.22 5.36
CA LEU A 139 -1.07 0.06 4.57
C LEU A 139 -1.04 -1.15 5.49
N LEU A 140 -1.71 -2.23 5.10
CA LEU A 140 -1.64 -3.51 5.79
C LEU A 140 -1.23 -4.60 4.81
N LEU A 141 -0.25 -5.43 5.20
CA LEU A 141 0.28 -6.54 4.41
C LEU A 141 0.26 -7.84 5.21
N ARG A 142 -0.09 -8.92 4.52
CA ARG A 142 0.00 -10.29 5.02
C ARG A 142 0.43 -11.20 3.90
N LYS A 143 1.42 -12.06 4.16
CA LYS A 143 1.84 -13.09 3.22
C LYS A 143 0.74 -14.14 3.03
N ILE A 144 0.63 -14.68 1.81
CA ILE A 144 -0.32 -15.75 1.46
C ILE A 144 0.42 -17.07 1.31
#